data_AF-A0A932NWU6-F1
#
_entry.id   AF-A0A932NWU6-F1
#
_cell.length_a   1.000
_cell.length_b   1.000
_cell.length_c   1.000
_cell.angle_alpha   90.00
_cell.angle_beta   90.00
_cell.angle_gamma   90.00
#
_symmetry.space_group_name_H-M   'P 1'
#
loop_
_entity.id
_entity.type
_entity.pdbx_description
1 polymer ?
#
loop_
_entity_poly.entity_id
_entity_poly.type
_entity_poly.pdbx_seq_one_letter_code
_entity_poly.pdbx_strand_id
1 'polypeptide(L)'
;MALFDVVRKAMLASLGAQERVSELIDDLVKRGEMSQGEGSKLFKEWMDKAQQSSTDLTGRIQEAVTGALKQFPIATKSDVEEIQKRLDTLSTRVQKMEGGEG
;
A
#
# COMPACT_ATOMS: atom_id res chain seq x y z
N MET A 1 -9.43 8.73 9.03
CA MET A 1 -8.37 9.54 9.67
C MET A 1 -7.15 8.72 10.09
N ALA A 2 -7.28 7.51 10.64
CA ALA A 2 -6.13 6.71 11.11
C ALA A 2 -5.13 6.27 10.00
N LEU A 3 -5.59 5.85 8.83
CA LEU A 3 -4.71 5.33 7.77
C LEU A 3 -3.75 6.40 7.20
N PHE A 4 -4.26 7.62 6.99
CA PHE A 4 -3.46 8.72 6.44
C PHE A 4 -2.33 9.14 7.40
N ASP A 5 -2.59 9.13 8.71
CA ASP A 5 -1.56 9.42 9.72
C ASP A 5 -0.50 8.33 9.80
N VAL A 6 -0.88 7.06 9.64
CA VAL A 6 0.09 5.94 9.60
C VAL A 6 1.00 6.07 8.38
N VAL A 7 0.46 6.38 7.21
CA VAL A 7 1.24 6.62 5.98
C VAL A 7 2.17 7.83 6.15
N ARG A 8 1.67 8.94 6.70
CA ARG A 8 2.48 10.14 6.97
C ARG A 8 3.64 9.84 7.93
N LYS A 9 3.39 9.14 9.02
CA LYS A 9 4.43 8.76 9.99
C LYS A 9 5.48 7.82 9.38
N ALA A 10 5.05 6.87 8.55
CA ALA A 10 5.96 5.97 7.84
C ALA A 10 6.88 6.75 6.88
N MET A 11 6.33 7.74 6.16
CA MET A 11 7.11 8.60 5.24
C MET A 11 8.12 9.48 5.98
N LEU A 12 7.75 10.05 7.13
CA LEU A 12 8.70 10.83 7.95
C LEU A 12 9.80 9.93 8.54
N ALA A 13 9.45 8.73 8.95
CA ALA A 13 10.42 7.75 9.45
C ALA A 13 11.40 7.29 8.35
N SER A 14 10.93 7.12 7.10
CA SER A 14 11.82 6.75 5.99
C SER A 14 12.79 7.86 5.63
N LEU A 15 12.36 9.12 5.64
CA LEU A 15 13.24 10.27 5.41
C LEU A 15 14.32 10.37 6.50
N GLY A 16 13.93 10.25 7.78
CA GLY A 16 14.90 10.24 8.88
C GLY A 16 15.86 9.05 8.84
N ALA A 17 15.39 7.87 8.42
CA ALA A 17 16.25 6.70 8.27
C ALA A 17 17.29 6.90 7.16
N GLN A 18 16.89 7.47 6.01
CA GLN A 18 17.81 7.75 4.90
C GLN A 18 18.89 8.76 5.30
N GLU A 19 18.49 9.84 5.99
CA GLU A 19 19.42 10.88 6.45
C GLU A 19 20.44 10.33 7.46
N ARG A 20 20.00 9.51 8.41
CA ARG A 20 20.89 8.86 9.38
C ARG A 20 21.89 7.89 8.75
N VAL A 21 21.47 7.15 7.72
CA VAL A 21 22.37 6.24 6.99
C VAL A 21 23.42 7.03 6.20
N SER A 22 23.02 8.14 5.58
CA SER A 22 23.95 9.05 4.90
C SER A 22 24.97 9.64 5.87
N GLU A 23 24.53 10.15 7.02
CA GLU A 23 25.41 10.71 8.05
C GLU A 23 26.43 9.68 8.58
N LEU A 24 26.00 8.45 8.85
CA LEU A 24 26.88 7.38 9.31
C LEU A 24 27.95 7.04 8.27
N ILE A 25 27.56 6.97 6.99
CA ILE A 25 28.49 6.70 5.89
C ILE A 25 29.49 7.85 5.77
N ASP A 26 29.04 9.10 5.82
CA ASP A 26 29.91 10.27 5.76
C ASP A 26 30.89 10.34 6.94
N ASP A 27 30.45 9.96 8.14
CA ASP A 27 31.31 9.92 9.33
C ASP A 27 32.39 8.85 9.24
N LEU A 28 32.06 7.67 8.69
CA LEU A 28 33.04 6.60 8.44
C LEU A 28 34.07 7.01 7.39
N VAL A 29 33.65 7.75 6.36
CA VAL A 29 34.56 8.31 5.34
C VAL A 29 35.47 9.37 5.97
N LYS A 30 34.93 10.29 6.77
CA LYS A 30 35.72 11.34 7.45
C LYS A 30 36.74 10.77 8.43
N ARG A 31 36.43 9.67 9.11
CA ARG A 31 37.35 8.96 10.02
C ARG A 31 38.44 8.19 9.27
N GLY A 32 38.36 8.09 7.95
CA GLY A 32 39.28 7.31 7.13
C GLY A 32 39.10 5.79 7.26
N GLU A 33 38.03 5.35 7.92
CA GLU A 33 37.68 3.93 8.07
C GLU A 33 37.07 3.36 6.78
N MET A 34 36.72 4.23 5.83
CA MET A 34 36.11 3.87 4.56
C MET A 34 36.46 4.88 3.46
N SER A 35 36.60 4.43 2.22
CA SER A 35 36.74 5.33 1.07
C SER A 35 35.38 5.87 0.60
N GLN A 36 35.39 7.01 -0.10
CA GLN A 36 34.16 7.60 -0.66
C GLN A 36 33.43 6.64 -1.64
N GLY A 37 34.18 5.79 -2.35
CA GLY A 37 33.64 4.78 -3.24
C GLY A 37 32.93 3.64 -2.50
N GLU A 38 33.50 3.18 -1.39
CA GLU A 38 32.88 2.16 -0.53
C GLU A 38 31.61 2.69 0.15
N GLY A 39 31.63 3.95 0.60
CA GLY A 39 30.46 4.60 1.18
C GLY A 39 29.30 4.73 0.19
N SER A 40 29.57 5.18 -1.04
CA SER A 40 28.55 5.26 -2.09
C SER A 40 27.97 3.89 -2.43
N LYS A 41 28.79 2.83 -2.41
CA LYS A 41 28.34 1.46 -2.68
C LYS A 41 27.42 0.95 -1.56
N LEU A 42 27.79 1.15 -0.30
CA LEU A 42 26.96 0.77 0.85
C LEU A 42 25.63 1.52 0.87
N PHE A 43 25.64 2.82 0.58
CA PHE A 43 24.40 3.60 0.51
C PHE A 43 23.46 3.05 -0.57
N LYS A 44 24.01 2.72 -1.74
CA LYS A 44 23.24 2.14 -2.84
C LYS A 44 22.68 0.76 -2.50
N GLU A 45 23.49 -0.13 -1.92
CA GLU A 45 23.04 -1.44 -1.47
C GLU A 45 21.95 -1.36 -0.39
N TRP A 46 22.03 -0.39 0.52
CA TRP A 46 20.99 -0.13 1.50
C TRP A 46 19.68 0.31 0.84
N MET A 47 19.76 1.24 -0.13
CA MET A 47 18.60 1.74 -0.87
C MET A 47 17.93 0.60 -1.65
N ASP A 48 18.71 -0.23 -2.34
CA ASP A 48 18.21 -1.37 -3.11
C ASP A 48 17.52 -2.39 -2.18
N LYS A 49 18.12 -2.72 -1.03
CA LYS A 49 17.50 -3.58 -0.01
C LYS A 49 16.21 -2.99 0.57
N ALA A 50 16.18 -1.68 0.82
CA ALA A 50 15.03 -0.99 1.35
C ALA A 50 13.85 -1.03 0.36
N GLN A 51 14.14 -0.84 -0.93
CA GLN A 51 13.14 -0.92 -2.00
C GLN A 51 12.56 -2.33 -2.14
N GLN A 52 13.43 -3.35 -2.13
CA GLN A 52 13.01 -4.74 -2.21
C GLN A 52 12.17 -5.15 -0.99
N SER A 53 12.61 -4.79 0.22
CA SER A 53 11.87 -5.05 1.46
C SER A 53 10.51 -4.35 1.49
N SER A 54 10.42 -3.13 0.94
CA SER A 54 9.17 -2.38 0.86
C SER A 54 8.16 -3.04 -0.08
N THR A 55 8.64 -3.63 -1.18
CA THR A 55 7.80 -4.33 -2.16
C THR A 55 7.21 -5.61 -1.56
N ASP A 56 8.04 -6.43 -0.93
CA ASP A 56 7.61 -7.65 -0.24
C ASP A 56 6.65 -7.35 0.91
N LEU A 57 6.93 -6.30 1.68
CA LEU A 57 6.05 -5.85 2.76
C LEU A 57 4.68 -5.41 2.24
N THR A 58 4.65 -4.65 1.13
CA THR A 58 3.40 -4.21 0.50
C THR A 58 2.56 -5.40 0.05
N GLY A 59 3.17 -6.42 -0.56
CA GLY A 59 2.48 -7.65 -0.94
C GLY A 59 1.87 -8.38 0.26
N ARG A 60 2.64 -8.55 1.34
CA ARG A 60 2.15 -9.18 2.58
C ARG A 60 1.02 -8.40 3.23
N ILE A 61 1.11 -7.06 3.25
CA ILE A 61 0.03 -6.21 3.77
C ILE A 61 -1.23 -6.38 2.92
N GLN A 62 -1.10 -6.38 1.60
CA GLN A 62 -2.23 -6.56 0.69
C GLN A 62 -2.90 -7.92 0.89
N GLU A 63 -2.12 -8.99 1.04
CA GLU A 63 -2.63 -10.33 1.36
C GLU A 63 -3.31 -10.37 2.73
N ALA A 64 -2.71 -9.77 3.77
CA ALA A 64 -3.29 -9.71 5.10
C ALA A 64 -4.61 -8.94 5.13
N VAL A 65 -4.67 -7.78 4.46
CA VAL A 65 -5.89 -6.98 4.33
C VAL A 65 -6.95 -7.74 3.55
N THR A 66 -6.58 -8.35 2.41
CA THR A 66 -7.51 -9.14 1.59
C THR A 66 -8.03 -10.36 2.34
N GLY A 67 -7.15 -11.05 3.08
CA GLY A 67 -7.50 -12.20 3.92
C GLY A 67 -8.44 -11.82 5.05
N ALA A 68 -8.16 -10.72 5.76
CA ALA A 68 -9.04 -10.19 6.79
C ALA A 68 -10.41 -9.78 6.22
N LEU A 69 -10.44 -9.10 5.07
CA LEU A 69 -11.68 -8.71 4.39
C LEU A 69 -12.51 -9.92 3.94
N LYS A 70 -11.88 -11.05 3.57
CA LYS A 70 -12.59 -12.29 3.25
C LYS A 70 -13.19 -13.00 4.47
N GLN A 71 -12.60 -12.83 5.65
CA GLN A 71 -13.08 -13.45 6.89
C GLN A 71 -14.21 -12.66 7.56
N PHE A 72 -14.32 -11.37 7.26
CA PHE A 72 -15.46 -10.56 7.67
C PHE A 72 -16.54 -10.55 6.56
N PRO A 73 -17.84 -10.59 6.90
CA PRO A 73 -18.92 -10.43 5.93
C PRO A 73 -19.06 -8.95 5.51
N ILE A 74 -18.01 -8.37 4.94
CA ILE A 74 -18.01 -7.01 4.41
C ILE A 74 -18.16 -7.11 2.90
N ALA A 75 -19.29 -6.63 2.39
CA ALA A 75 -19.52 -6.53 0.96
C ALA A 75 -18.46 -5.60 0.34
N THR A 76 -17.75 -6.10 -0.67
CA THR A 76 -16.80 -5.30 -1.44
C THR A 76 -17.57 -4.32 -2.35
N LYS A 77 -16.86 -3.33 -2.89
CA LYS A 77 -17.46 -2.40 -3.87
C LYS A 77 -18.03 -3.15 -5.08
N SER A 78 -17.35 -4.20 -5.54
CA SER A 78 -17.82 -5.04 -6.65
C SER A 78 -19.14 -5.74 -6.30
N ASP A 79 -19.28 -6.23 -5.06
CA ASP A 79 -20.51 -6.88 -4.62
C ASP A 79 -21.68 -5.88 -4.61
N VAL A 80 -21.44 -4.63 -4.21
CA VAL A 80 -22.44 -3.56 -4.24
C VAL A 80 -22.86 -3.21 -5.67
N GLU A 81 -21.89 -3.09 -6.59
CA GLU A 81 -22.17 -2.82 -8.01
C GLU A 81 -22.96 -3.96 -8.66
N GLU A 82 -22.64 -5.21 -8.33
CA GLU A 82 -23.39 -6.37 -8.81
C GLU A 82 -24.82 -6.37 -8.28
N ILE A 83 -25.01 -6.07 -6.99
CA ILE A 83 -26.34 -5.92 -6.38
C ILE A 83 -27.13 -4.81 -7.07
N GLN A 84 -26.54 -3.64 -7.33
CA GLN A 84 -27.20 -2.54 -8.04
C GLN A 84 -27.67 -2.98 -9.43
N LYS A 85 -26.82 -3.64 -10.21
CA LYS A 85 -27.17 -4.12 -11.56
C LYS A 85 -28.31 -5.14 -11.53
N ARG A 86 -28.30 -6.04 -10.55
CA ARG A 86 -29.40 -7.00 -10.32
C ARG A 86 -30.69 -6.26 -9.95
N LEU A 87 -30.59 -5.23 -9.09
CA LEU A 87 -31.72 -4.39 -8.70
C LEU A 87 -32.32 -3.68 -9.91
N ASP A 88 -31.51 -3.05 -10.75
CA ASP A 88 -31.97 -2.34 -11.95
C ASP A 88 -32.66 -3.28 -12.95
N THR A 89 -32.11 -4.49 -13.10
CA THR A 89 -32.72 -5.53 -13.95
C THR A 89 -34.07 -5.97 -13.41
N LEU A 90 -34.18 -6.17 -12.09
CA LEU A 90 -35.43 -6.50 -11.41
C LEU A 90 -36.45 -5.35 -11.53
N SER A 91 -36.05 -4.12 -11.25
CA SER A 91 -36.88 -2.92 -11.39
C SER A 91 -37.42 -2.77 -12.81
N THR A 92 -36.58 -2.99 -13.83
CA THR A 92 -37.00 -2.94 -15.24
C THR A 92 -38.01 -4.03 -15.58
N ARG A 93 -37.83 -5.24 -15.03
CA ARG A 93 -38.77 -6.36 -15.24
C ARG A 93 -40.11 -6.11 -14.53
N VAL A 94 -40.08 -5.62 -13.30
CA VAL A 94 -41.29 -5.25 -12.53
C VAL A 94 -42.05 -4.16 -13.27
N GLN A 95 -41.38 -3.10 -13.72
CA GLN A 95 -42.01 -2.02 -14.48
C GLN A 95 -42.65 -2.50 -15.79
N LYS A 96 -42.05 -3.48 -16.47
CA LYS A 96 -42.64 -4.09 -17.68
C LYS A 96 -43.85 -4.98 -17.38
N MET A 97 -43.92 -5.59 -16.20
CA MET A 97 -45.06 -6.40 -15.78
C MET A 97 -46.21 -5.51 -15.29
N GLU A 98 -45.90 -4.46 -14.53
CA GLU A 98 -46.90 -3.49 -14.02
C GLU A 98 -47.43 -2.55 -15.12
N GLY A 99 -46.63 -2.26 -16.15
CA GLY A 99 -47.07 -1.50 -17.34
C GLY A 99 -47.84 -2.31 -18.39
N GLY A 100 -48.07 -3.61 -18.15
CA GLY A 100 -48.78 -4.53 -19.05
C GLY A 100 -50.23 -4.83 -18.67
N GLU A 101 -50.74 -4.27 -17.56
CA GLU A 101 -52.14 -4.40 -17.12
C GLU A 101 -52.97 -3.13 -17.39
N GLY A 102 -52.78 -2.51 -18.55
CA GLY A 102 -53.62 -1.42 -19.08
C GLY A 102 -54.18 -1.76 -20.44
#